data_AF-A0A8X6UCK6-F1
#
_entry.id   AF-A0A8X6UCK6-F1
#
_cell.length_a   1.000
_cell.length_b   1.000
_cell.length_c   1.000
_cell.angle_alpha   90.00
_cell.angle_beta   90.00
_cell.angle_gamma   90.00
#
_symmetry.space_group_name_H-M   'P 1'
#
loop_
_entity.id
_entity.type
_entity.pdbx_description
1 polymer ?
#
loop_
_entity_poly.entity_id
_entity_poly.type
_entity_poly.pdbx_seq_one_letter_code
_entity_poly.pdbx_strand_id
1 'polypeptide(L)'
;LYAENHGFVGNHIYDNATDSFFDMIPAPGSADTHWWNDAEPIWITAEKNNKKSALYWWAGCEVEIKGSHPTICERQYYDGPPIKEVNTDFLERIDDFVEMFKSSKKFEADRLSLALMYYSSVDFNGHYSGPKSPDVKKALQDVDDILYNMQKKIKDAHLEDE
;
A
#
# COMPACT_ATOMS: atom_id res chain seq x y z
N LEU A 1 -11.32 -12.12 2.77
CA LEU A 1 -12.32 -12.70 1.86
C LEU A 1 -11.59 -13.63 0.90
N TYR A 2 -12.23 -14.68 0.36
CA TYR A 2 -11.61 -15.44 -0.73
C TYR A 2 -11.68 -14.64 -2.04
N ALA A 3 -10.84 -15.01 -3.01
CA ALA A 3 -10.80 -14.37 -4.32
C ALA A 3 -12.16 -14.31 -5.01
N GLU A 4 -12.92 -15.40 -4.95
CA GLU A 4 -14.28 -15.50 -5.48
C GLU A 4 -15.31 -14.59 -4.79
N ASN A 5 -15.01 -14.08 -3.58
CA ASN A 5 -15.90 -13.17 -2.86
C ASN A 5 -15.54 -11.70 -3.06
N HIS A 6 -14.29 -11.37 -3.36
CA HIS A 6 -13.84 -9.99 -3.54
C HIS A 6 -13.54 -9.64 -5.01
N GLY A 7 -13.85 -10.53 -5.96
CA GLY A 7 -13.75 -10.29 -7.40
C GLY A 7 -12.35 -10.48 -8.01
N PHE A 8 -11.28 -10.18 -7.28
CA PHE A 8 -9.90 -10.30 -7.78
C PHE A 8 -9.35 -11.75 -7.74
N VAL A 9 -9.59 -12.50 -8.81
CA VAL A 9 -9.08 -13.89 -9.01
C VAL A 9 -7.71 -13.96 -9.70
N GLY A 10 -7.19 -12.83 -10.17
CA GLY A 10 -5.87 -12.73 -10.80
C GLY A 10 -5.51 -11.28 -11.14
N ASN A 11 -4.32 -11.08 -11.69
CA ASN A 11 -3.86 -9.75 -12.13
C ASN A 11 -4.36 -9.39 -13.55
N HIS A 12 -4.93 -10.38 -14.26
CA HIS A 12 -5.57 -10.26 -15.56
C HIS A 12 -6.90 -11.02 -15.49
N ILE A 13 -8.02 -10.32 -15.66
CA ILE A 13 -9.37 -10.89 -15.49
C ILE A 13 -10.24 -10.50 -16.68
N TYR A 14 -11.11 -11.41 -17.11
CA TYR A 14 -12.19 -11.09 -18.04
C TYR A 14 -13.53 -11.23 -17.32
N ASP A 15 -14.36 -10.18 -17.38
CA ASP A 15 -15.74 -10.22 -16.90
C ASP A 15 -16.70 -10.32 -18.09
N ASN A 16 -17.35 -11.49 -18.20
CA ASN A 16 -18.33 -11.78 -19.25
C ASN A 16 -19.63 -10.98 -19.09
N ALA A 17 -19.98 -10.49 -17.90
CA ALA A 17 -21.22 -9.74 -17.70
C ALA A 17 -21.13 -8.31 -18.25
N THR A 18 -19.94 -7.71 -18.19
CA THR A 18 -19.65 -6.36 -18.68
C THR A 18 -18.87 -6.35 -19.99
N ASP A 19 -18.45 -7.53 -20.48
CA ASP A 19 -17.56 -7.71 -21.64
C ASP A 19 -16.29 -6.85 -21.53
N SER A 20 -15.64 -6.93 -20.37
CA SER A 20 -14.51 -6.07 -20.01
C SER A 20 -13.31 -6.87 -19.50
N PHE A 21 -12.13 -6.27 -19.62
CA PHE A 21 -10.88 -6.82 -19.13
C PHE A 21 -10.32 -5.95 -18.00
N PHE A 22 -9.88 -6.61 -16.94
CA PHE A 22 -9.04 -6.02 -15.92
C PHE A 22 -7.60 -6.40 -16.19
N ASP A 23 -6.73 -5.40 -16.26
CA ASP A 23 -5.29 -5.54 -16.12
C ASP A 23 -4.87 -4.78 -14.87
N MET A 24 -3.94 -5.34 -14.09
CA MET A 24 -3.48 -4.71 -12.86
C MET A 24 -2.98 -3.27 -13.09
N ILE A 25 -3.24 -2.40 -12.11
CA ILE A 25 -2.73 -1.02 -12.05
C ILE A 25 -1.23 -1.00 -12.45
N PRO A 26 -0.80 -0.06 -13.32
CA PRO A 26 -1.49 1.16 -13.72
C PRO A 26 -2.30 1.08 -15.03
N ALA A 27 -2.69 -0.10 -15.50
CA ALA A 27 -3.39 -0.24 -16.78
C ALA A 27 -4.68 0.63 -16.87
N PRO A 28 -5.04 1.15 -18.07
CA PRO A 28 -6.30 1.86 -18.27
C PRO A 28 -7.51 1.02 -17.84
N GLY A 29 -8.50 1.64 -17.18
CA GLY A 29 -9.70 0.95 -16.68
C GLY A 29 -9.50 0.14 -15.39
N SER A 30 -8.26 -0.07 -14.94
CA SER A 30 -7.98 -0.78 -13.68
C SER A 30 -8.55 -0.11 -12.43
N ALA A 31 -8.81 1.20 -12.49
CA ALA A 31 -9.43 1.98 -11.42
C ALA A 31 -10.97 2.05 -11.50
N ASP A 32 -11.59 1.39 -12.49
CA ASP A 32 -13.05 1.40 -12.61
C ASP A 32 -13.69 0.70 -11.41
N THR A 33 -14.59 1.41 -10.72
CA THR A 33 -15.13 0.98 -9.43
C THR A 33 -15.91 -0.33 -9.49
N HIS A 34 -16.37 -0.76 -10.66
CA HIS A 34 -17.06 -2.05 -10.84
C HIS A 34 -16.18 -3.25 -10.44
N TRP A 35 -14.86 -3.17 -10.63
CA TRP A 35 -13.92 -4.21 -10.19
C TRP A 35 -13.74 -4.27 -8.67
N TRP A 36 -13.95 -3.15 -7.98
CA TRP A 36 -13.55 -2.99 -6.58
C TRP A 36 -14.72 -3.02 -5.59
N ASN A 37 -15.95 -2.81 -6.07
CA ASN A 37 -17.13 -2.60 -5.22
C ASN A 37 -17.72 -3.86 -4.60
N ASP A 38 -17.27 -5.05 -4.97
CA ASP A 38 -17.77 -6.33 -4.43
C ASP A 38 -17.39 -6.53 -2.96
N ALA A 39 -16.25 -5.97 -2.53
CA ALA A 39 -15.75 -6.08 -1.16
C ALA A 39 -15.51 -4.71 -0.51
N GLU A 40 -15.49 -4.69 0.82
CA GLU A 40 -15.04 -3.54 1.58
C GLU A 40 -13.62 -3.80 2.11
N PRO A 41 -12.61 -3.04 1.67
CA PRO A 41 -11.26 -3.18 2.20
C PRO A 41 -11.12 -2.45 3.55
N ILE A 42 -10.11 -2.84 4.33
CA ILE A 42 -9.96 -2.43 5.72
C ILE A 42 -9.85 -0.92 5.92
N TRP A 43 -9.24 -0.19 4.97
CA TRP A 43 -9.15 1.27 5.04
C TRP A 43 -10.52 1.94 4.91
N ILE A 44 -11.41 1.41 4.06
CA ILE A 44 -12.79 1.91 3.98
C ILE A 44 -13.56 1.63 5.27
N THR A 45 -13.37 0.46 5.88
CA THR A 45 -13.94 0.17 7.20
C THR A 45 -13.42 1.14 8.26
N ALA A 46 -12.13 1.49 8.25
CA ALA A 46 -11.55 2.47 9.16
C ALA A 46 -12.21 3.86 8.98
N GLU A 47 -12.27 4.36 7.75
CA GLU A 47 -12.83 5.69 7.45
C GLU A 47 -14.31 5.78 7.85
N LYS A 48 -15.11 4.73 7.59
CA LYS A 48 -16.51 4.63 8.03
C LYS A 48 -16.67 4.69 9.55
N ASN A 49 -15.64 4.34 10.30
CA ASN A 49 -15.60 4.40 11.76
C ASN A 49 -14.84 5.63 12.29
N ASN A 50 -14.68 6.67 11.47
CA ASN A 50 -13.96 7.91 11.80
C ASN A 50 -12.49 7.64 12.20
N LYS A 51 -11.87 6.63 11.59
CA LYS A 51 -10.46 6.27 11.76
C LYS A 51 -9.72 6.60 10.48
N LYS A 52 -8.89 7.65 10.52
CA LYS A 52 -8.09 8.07 9.36
C LYS A 52 -7.08 7.00 8.96
N SER A 53 -6.95 6.79 7.66
CA SER A 53 -6.07 5.80 7.05
C SER A 53 -5.14 6.42 6.01
N ALA A 54 -3.90 5.95 5.97
CA ALA A 54 -2.90 6.34 4.97
C ALA A 54 -2.36 5.13 4.21
N LEU A 55 -2.39 5.21 2.88
CA LEU A 55 -1.99 4.13 2.00
C LEU A 55 -0.85 4.61 1.12
N TYR A 56 0.26 3.89 1.16
CA TYR A 56 1.41 4.11 0.29
C TYR A 56 1.59 2.91 -0.64
N TRP A 57 1.40 3.17 -1.93
CA TRP A 57 1.50 2.20 -3.04
C TRP A 57 0.58 0.99 -2.93
N TRP A 58 -0.43 1.07 -2.07
CA TRP A 58 -1.39 -0.01 -1.91
C TRP A 58 -2.41 0.01 -3.04
N ALA A 59 -2.55 -1.11 -3.75
CA ALA A 59 -3.46 -1.23 -4.88
C ALA A 59 -4.92 -0.93 -4.48
N GLY A 60 -5.56 -0.05 -5.23
CA GLY A 60 -6.95 0.36 -5.00
C GLY A 60 -7.11 1.51 -4.01
N CYS A 61 -6.02 2.10 -3.49
CA CYS A 61 -6.13 3.28 -2.64
C CYS A 61 -6.75 4.47 -3.38
N GLU A 62 -6.53 4.55 -4.69
CA GLU A 62 -6.99 5.62 -5.55
C GLU A 62 -8.45 5.45 -6.00
N VAL A 63 -9.03 4.27 -5.77
CA VAL A 63 -10.35 3.90 -6.28
C VAL A 63 -11.43 4.30 -5.28
N GLU A 64 -12.54 4.84 -5.77
CA GLU A 64 -13.70 5.13 -4.94
C GLU A 64 -14.44 3.83 -4.65
N ILE A 65 -14.10 3.18 -3.54
CA ILE A 65 -14.66 1.88 -3.18
C ILE A 65 -15.85 2.10 -2.25
N LYS A 66 -17.03 1.71 -2.73
CA LYS A 66 -18.33 1.89 -2.04
C LYS A 66 -18.56 3.34 -1.59
N GLY A 67 -18.18 4.31 -2.43
CA GLY A 67 -18.39 5.75 -2.19
C GLY A 67 -17.41 6.39 -1.21
N SER A 68 -16.25 5.76 -0.95
CA SER A 68 -15.27 6.24 0.02
C SER A 68 -13.84 5.99 -0.46
N HIS A 69 -12.91 6.73 0.14
CA HIS A 69 -11.47 6.64 -0.09
C HIS A 69 -10.73 6.70 1.26
N PRO A 70 -9.46 6.24 1.32
CA PRO A 70 -8.61 6.53 2.47
C PRO A 70 -8.35 8.05 2.60
N THR A 71 -8.02 8.49 3.81
CA THR A 71 -7.63 9.89 4.08
C THR A 71 -6.40 10.30 3.28
N ILE A 72 -5.42 9.41 3.15
CA ILE A 72 -4.22 9.60 2.31
C ILE A 72 -4.08 8.39 1.39
N CYS A 73 -3.90 8.66 0.09
CA CYS A 73 -3.48 7.67 -0.90
C CYS A 73 -2.32 8.25 -1.70
N GLU A 74 -1.15 7.63 -1.55
CA GLU A 74 -0.01 7.85 -2.41
C GLU A 74 0.08 6.66 -3.36
N ARG A 75 -0.46 6.83 -4.56
CA ARG A 75 -0.46 5.78 -5.58
C ARG A 75 0.96 5.56 -6.12
N GLN A 76 1.27 4.32 -6.46
CA GLN A 76 2.49 4.01 -7.21
C GLN A 76 2.36 4.54 -8.65
N TYR A 77 3.09 5.60 -8.98
CA TYR A 77 3.37 5.97 -10.37
C TYR A 77 4.65 5.26 -10.77
N TYR A 78 4.61 4.27 -11.67
CA TYR A 78 5.85 3.68 -12.15
C TYR A 78 5.85 3.33 -13.64
N ASP A 79 6.60 4.15 -14.39
CA ASP A 79 7.03 3.92 -15.78
C ASP A 79 8.59 3.99 -15.89
N GLY A 80 9.37 3.58 -14.88
CA GLY A 80 10.84 3.81 -14.83
C GLY A 80 11.73 2.61 -14.42
N PRO A 81 13.07 2.67 -14.60
CA PRO A 81 14.04 1.65 -14.18
C PRO A 81 14.39 1.75 -12.68
N PRO A 82 14.91 0.66 -12.04
CA PRO A 82 14.83 0.40 -10.60
C PRO A 82 15.33 1.57 -9.76
N ILE A 83 14.46 2.05 -8.89
CA ILE A 83 14.69 3.23 -8.06
C ILE A 83 15.77 2.90 -7.03
N LYS A 84 16.96 3.50 -7.16
CA LYS A 84 17.86 3.67 -6.00
C LYS A 84 17.21 4.47 -4.87
N GLU A 85 16.11 5.15 -5.17
CA GLU A 85 15.32 6.00 -4.27
C GLU A 85 14.10 5.26 -3.66
N VAL A 86 13.75 4.02 -4.05
CA VAL A 86 12.60 3.29 -3.43
C VAL A 86 12.81 3.18 -1.93
N ASN A 87 14.02 2.80 -1.52
CA ASN A 87 14.32 2.65 -0.11
C ASN A 87 14.27 4.00 0.62
N THR A 88 14.76 5.06 -0.02
CA THR A 88 14.74 6.42 0.54
C THR A 88 13.31 6.95 0.68
N ASP A 89 12.51 6.89 -0.38
CA ASP A 89 11.11 7.31 -0.40
C ASP A 89 10.30 6.50 0.63
N PHE A 90 10.49 5.18 0.70
CA PHE A 90 9.80 4.35 1.70
C PHE A 90 10.17 4.73 3.13
N LEU A 91 11.43 5.07 3.42
CA LEU A 91 11.86 5.55 4.73
C LEU A 91 11.30 6.95 5.06
N GLU A 92 11.24 7.86 4.09
CA GLU A 92 10.62 9.17 4.27
C GLU A 92 9.12 9.03 4.59
N ARG A 93 8.43 8.09 3.94
CA ARG A 93 7.01 7.82 4.19
C ARG A 93 6.75 7.14 5.51
N ILE A 94 7.67 6.28 5.97
CA ILE A 94 7.64 5.76 7.35
C ILE A 94 7.73 6.94 8.33
N ASP A 95 8.65 7.87 8.10
CA ASP A 95 8.83 9.04 8.97
C ASP A 95 7.56 9.90 9.02
N ASP A 96 6.98 10.23 7.86
CA ASP A 96 5.72 10.97 7.76
C ASP A 96 4.59 10.25 8.53
N PHE A 97 4.39 8.96 8.27
CA PHE A 97 3.28 8.22 8.87
C PHE A 97 3.45 8.05 10.37
N VAL A 98 4.67 7.74 10.87
CA VAL A 98 4.95 7.67 12.32
C VAL A 98 4.63 8.99 13.00
N GLU A 99 5.02 10.12 12.38
CA GLU A 99 4.68 11.44 12.94
C GLU A 99 3.16 11.68 12.96
N MET A 100 2.43 11.24 11.95
CA MET A 100 0.97 11.33 11.91
C MET A 100 0.25 10.40 12.89
N PHE A 101 0.87 9.30 13.33
CA PHE A 101 0.33 8.46 14.41
C PHE A 101 0.47 9.11 15.79
N LYS A 102 1.42 10.05 15.96
CA LYS A 102 1.63 10.72 17.24
C LYS A 102 0.43 11.61 17.56
N SER A 103 -0.18 11.35 18.72
CA SER A 103 -1.21 12.19 19.31
C SER A 103 -0.57 13.49 19.79
N SER A 104 -0.61 14.55 18.99
CA SER A 104 -0.44 15.89 19.54
C SER A 104 -1.83 16.53 19.66
N LYS A 105 -2.13 17.15 20.82
CA LYS A 105 -3.38 17.88 21.06
C LYS A 105 -3.71 18.96 20.00
N LYS A 106 -2.72 19.32 19.17
CA LYS A 106 -2.82 20.30 18.09
C LYS A 106 -3.36 19.70 16.78
N PHE A 107 -3.23 18.39 16.58
CA PHE A 107 -3.54 17.69 15.32
C PHE A 107 -4.36 16.40 15.53
N GLU A 108 -5.09 16.25 16.65
CA GLU A 108 -5.94 15.06 16.90
C GLU A 108 -6.88 14.75 15.74
N ALA A 109 -7.40 15.78 15.07
CA ALA A 109 -8.26 15.61 13.91
C ALA A 109 -7.54 14.93 12.75
N ASP A 110 -6.21 14.98 12.66
CA ASP A 110 -5.37 14.44 11.57
C ASP A 110 -4.60 13.18 11.97
N ARG A 111 -4.83 12.68 13.19
CA ARG A 111 -4.14 11.49 13.69
C ARG A 111 -4.53 10.25 12.90
N LEU A 112 -3.54 9.54 12.36
CA LEU A 112 -3.76 8.25 11.71
C LEU A 112 -4.11 7.17 12.72
N SER A 113 -4.96 6.24 12.28
CA SER A 113 -5.33 5.04 13.02
C SER A 113 -4.95 3.76 12.25
N LEU A 114 -4.67 3.88 10.96
CA LEU A 114 -4.25 2.78 10.09
C LEU A 114 -3.28 3.32 9.04
N ALA A 115 -2.22 2.56 8.78
CA ALA A 115 -1.37 2.78 7.62
C ALA A 115 -1.08 1.45 6.93
N LEU A 116 -1.02 1.48 5.60
CA LEU A 116 -0.69 0.34 4.76
C LEU A 116 0.37 0.78 3.76
N MET A 117 1.51 0.09 3.71
CA MET A 117 2.63 0.44 2.84
C MET A 117 3.06 -0.78 2.02
N TYR A 118 3.24 -0.62 0.71
CA TYR A 118 3.63 -1.69 -0.20
C TYR A 118 5.08 -1.52 -0.68
N TYR A 119 5.91 -2.56 -0.49
CA TYR A 119 7.32 -2.59 -0.89
C TYR A 119 7.56 -3.66 -1.96
N SER A 120 7.94 -3.26 -3.17
CA SER A 120 8.00 -4.14 -4.36
C SER A 120 9.39 -4.69 -4.69
N SER A 121 10.46 -4.18 -4.07
CA SER A 121 11.84 -4.42 -4.55
C SER A 121 12.22 -5.91 -4.57
N VAL A 122 11.79 -6.70 -3.59
CA VAL A 122 12.11 -8.14 -3.51
C VAL A 122 11.49 -8.89 -4.68
N ASP A 123 10.21 -8.63 -4.96
CA ASP A 123 9.47 -9.26 -6.07
C ASP A 123 10.06 -8.85 -7.42
N PHE A 124 10.31 -7.56 -7.61
CA PHE A 124 10.92 -7.02 -8.83
C PHE A 124 12.27 -7.70 -9.13
N ASN A 125 13.17 -7.75 -8.14
CA ASN A 125 14.48 -8.39 -8.32
C ASN A 125 14.35 -9.91 -8.51
N GLY A 126 13.36 -10.55 -7.87
CA GLY A 126 13.05 -11.96 -8.06
C GLY A 126 12.63 -12.28 -9.49
N HIS A 127 11.77 -11.45 -10.08
CA HIS A 127 11.37 -11.56 -11.48
C HIS A 127 12.53 -11.29 -12.45
N TYR A 128 13.34 -10.26 -12.16
CA TYR A 128 14.39 -9.81 -13.06
C TYR A 128 15.62 -10.73 -13.10
N SER A 129 16.15 -11.12 -11.93
CA SER A 129 17.40 -11.89 -11.84
C SER A 129 17.24 -13.28 -11.20
N GLY A 130 16.03 -13.67 -10.83
CA GLY A 130 15.69 -14.98 -10.29
C GLY A 130 15.81 -15.05 -8.76
N PRO A 131 15.07 -15.96 -8.11
CA PRO A 131 14.88 -15.95 -6.65
C PRO A 131 16.13 -16.27 -5.82
N LYS A 132 17.23 -16.73 -6.44
CA LYS A 132 18.50 -17.05 -5.77
C LYS A 132 19.62 -16.07 -6.14
N SER A 133 19.27 -14.93 -6.74
CA SER A 133 20.26 -13.95 -7.20
C SER A 133 20.87 -13.14 -6.05
N PRO A 134 22.08 -12.58 -6.25
CA PRO A 134 22.63 -11.58 -5.34
C PRO A 134 21.72 -10.34 -5.18
N ASP A 135 20.96 -9.97 -6.21
CA ASP A 135 20.07 -8.80 -6.15
C ASP A 135 18.89 -9.05 -5.21
N VAL A 136 18.27 -10.24 -5.25
CA VAL A 136 17.24 -10.64 -4.29
C VAL A 136 17.80 -10.65 -2.88
N LYS A 137 19.02 -11.17 -2.69
CA LYS A 137 19.70 -11.12 -1.38
C LYS A 137 19.87 -9.68 -0.89
N LYS A 138 20.26 -8.75 -1.78
CA LYS A 138 20.41 -7.34 -1.42
C LYS A 138 19.05 -6.69 -1.10
N ALA A 139 18.02 -6.91 -1.91
CA ALA A 139 16.66 -6.39 -1.66
C ALA A 139 16.08 -6.90 -0.32
N LEU A 140 16.39 -8.14 0.06
CA LEU A 140 16.03 -8.69 1.36
C LEU A 140 16.75 -8.00 2.52
N GLN A 141 18.04 -7.68 2.37
CA GLN A 141 18.77 -6.91 3.36
C GLN A 141 18.22 -5.47 3.47
N ASP A 142 17.86 -4.87 2.34
CA ASP A 142 17.30 -3.53 2.32
C ASP A 142 15.96 -3.44 3.04
N VAL A 143 15.04 -4.39 2.81
CA VAL A 143 13.75 -4.39 3.52
C VAL A 143 13.92 -4.69 5.02
N ASP A 144 14.90 -5.51 5.41
CA ASP A 144 15.25 -5.75 6.82
C ASP A 144 15.74 -4.46 7.50
N ASP A 145 16.64 -3.72 6.84
CA ASP A 145 17.12 -2.40 7.33
C ASP A 145 15.96 -1.39 7.43
N ILE A 146 15.04 -1.38 6.46
CA ILE A 146 13.85 -0.53 6.48
C ILE A 146 12.95 -0.86 7.68
N LEU A 147 12.67 -2.15 7.91
CA LEU A 147 11.85 -2.59 9.04
C LEU A 147 12.51 -2.27 10.38
N TYR A 148 13.83 -2.44 10.48
CA TYR A 148 14.59 -2.03 11.67
C TYR A 148 14.45 -0.52 11.94
N ASN A 149 14.61 0.32 10.92
CA ASN A 149 14.43 1.77 11.06
C ASN A 149 13.00 2.13 11.45
N MET A 150 11.99 1.48 10.86
CA MET A 150 10.59 1.67 11.23
C MET A 150 10.33 1.35 12.70
N GLN A 151 10.80 0.20 13.18
CA GLN A 151 10.66 -0.19 14.59
C GLN A 151 11.34 0.81 15.52
N LYS A 152 12.55 1.26 15.16
CA LYS A 152 13.27 2.28 15.92
C LYS A 152 12.49 3.61 15.97
N LYS A 153 11.90 4.05 14.86
CA LYS A 153 11.08 5.26 14.82
C LYS A 153 9.83 5.15 15.68
N ILE A 154 9.12 4.02 15.60
CA ILE A 154 7.96 3.71 16.45
C ILE A 154 8.35 3.77 17.93
N LYS A 155 9.50 3.17 18.29
CA LYS A 155 10.08 3.21 19.62
C LYS A 155 10.39 4.62 20.11
N ASP A 156 11.16 5.37 19.31
CA ASP A 156 11.57 6.74 19.61
C ASP A 156 10.36 7.69 19.71
N ALA A 157 9.26 7.36 19.03
CA ALA A 157 7.97 8.06 19.09
C ALA A 157 7.08 7.61 20.26
N HIS A 158 7.49 6.63 21.07
CA HIS A 158 6.71 6.03 22.15
C HIS A 158 5.36 5.45 21.68
N LEU A 159 5.37 4.79 20.52
CA LEU A 159 4.20 4.13 19.91
C LEU A 159 4.28 2.59 19.98
N GLU A 160 5.30 2.04 20.64
CA GLU A 160 5.44 0.61 20.89
C GLU A 160 4.52 0.13 22.02
N ASP A 161 4.06 -1.12 21.95
CA ASP A 161 3.40 -1.77 23.08
C ASP A 161 4.39 -2.02 24.22
N GLU A 162 3.90 -2.08 25.46
CA GLU A 162 4.71 -2.40 26.67
C GLU A 162 5.25 -3.84 26.69
#